data_AF-F3QYS2-F1
#
_entry.id   AF-F3QYS2-F1
#
_cell.length_a   1.000
_cell.length_b   1.000
_cell.length_c   1.000
_cell.angle_alpha   90.00
_cell.angle_beta   90.00
_cell.angle_gamma   90.00
#
_symmetry.space_group_name_H-M   'P 1'
#
loop_
_entity.id
_entity.type
_entity.pdbx_description
1 polymer ?
#
loop_
_entity_poly.entity_id
_entity_poly.type
_entity_poly.pdbx_seq_one_letter_code
_entity_poly.pdbx_strand_id
1 'polypeptide(L)'
;MEKLNKQRGLRNCNPLNIRRTADLWQGLAERQPDPEFFTFRSMPWGYRAAFIVLRTYCHKYGLRTVRDIIARWAPPEDGNDTENYARKVCALTGFPPDKCLNPYDPSHMAPLVAAMSRVECGVKPSMSQIKEGWSLYMGTD
;
A
#
# COMPACT_ATOMS: atom_id res chain seq x y z
N MET A 1 -7.08 -18.36 -3.64
CA MET A 1 -6.73 -17.29 -2.68
C MET A 1 -6.95 -15.88 -3.23
N GLU A 2 -6.66 -15.61 -4.51
CA GLU A 2 -6.76 -14.25 -5.10
C GLU A 2 -8.13 -13.57 -4.87
N LYS A 3 -9.25 -14.24 -5.15
CA LYS A 3 -10.61 -13.69 -4.94
C LYS A 3 -10.90 -13.31 -3.48
N LEU A 4 -10.33 -14.05 -2.53
CA LEU A 4 -10.47 -13.79 -1.09
C LEU A 4 -9.67 -12.54 -0.69
N ASN A 5 -8.46 -12.37 -1.23
CA ASN A 5 -7.65 -11.16 -1.03
C ASN A 5 -8.37 -9.91 -1.57
N LYS A 6 -9.00 -10.01 -2.75
CA LYS A 6 -9.79 -8.91 -3.35
C LYS A 6 -10.87 -8.41 -2.40
N GLN A 7 -11.64 -9.33 -1.82
CA GLN A 7 -12.73 -8.96 -0.91
C GLN A 7 -12.22 -8.55 0.48
N ARG A 8 -11.14 -9.17 0.98
CA ARG A 8 -10.58 -8.89 2.31
C ARG A 8 -10.03 -7.47 2.42
N GLY A 9 -9.18 -7.04 1.49
CA GLY A 9 -8.59 -5.70 1.54
C GLY A 9 -9.64 -4.59 1.51
N LEU A 10 -10.69 -4.79 0.68
CA LEU A 10 -11.81 -3.86 0.61
C LEU A 10 -12.66 -3.87 1.88
N ARG A 11 -13.04 -5.06 2.38
CA ARG A 11 -13.83 -5.24 3.60
C ARG A 11 -13.13 -4.64 4.83
N ASN A 12 -11.82 -4.82 4.92
CA ASN A 12 -11.03 -4.37 6.07
C ASN A 12 -10.63 -2.89 5.95
N CYS A 13 -11.01 -2.18 4.88
CA CYS A 13 -10.47 -0.86 4.54
C CYS A 13 -8.92 -0.83 4.55
N ASN A 14 -8.30 -1.94 4.17
CA ASN A 14 -6.87 -2.19 4.20
C ASN A 14 -6.40 -2.59 2.78
N PRO A 15 -6.32 -1.62 1.86
CA PRO A 15 -6.19 -1.86 0.42
C PRO A 15 -4.85 -2.47 0.01
N LEU A 16 -3.87 -2.49 0.92
CA LEU A 16 -2.56 -3.07 0.70
C LEU A 16 -2.30 -4.31 1.58
N ASN A 17 -3.31 -4.83 2.31
CA ASN A 17 -3.14 -6.00 3.19
C ASN A 17 -2.04 -5.82 4.25
N ILE A 18 -2.01 -4.67 4.95
CA ILE A 18 -1.08 -4.42 6.06
C ILE A 18 -1.38 -5.41 7.19
N ARG A 19 -0.40 -6.26 7.52
CA ARG A 19 -0.50 -7.27 8.57
C ARG A 19 -0.48 -6.65 9.96
N ARG A 20 -1.11 -7.33 10.91
CA ARG A 20 -1.10 -6.96 12.33
C ARG A 20 0.31 -7.07 12.88
N THR A 21 0.74 -6.02 13.58
CA THR A 21 1.99 -5.96 14.34
C THR A 21 1.68 -5.45 15.75
N ALA A 22 2.70 -5.36 16.62
CA ALA A 22 2.55 -4.73 17.93
C ALA A 22 2.30 -3.20 17.84
N ASP A 23 2.63 -2.58 16.70
CA ASP A 23 2.45 -1.15 16.49
C ASP A 23 0.97 -0.80 16.28
N LEU A 24 0.48 0.18 17.03
CA LEU A 24 -0.87 0.71 16.86
C LEU A 24 -0.87 1.82 15.81
N TRP A 25 -1.72 1.64 14.79
CA TRP A 25 -1.94 2.64 13.75
C TRP A 25 -3.05 3.62 14.14
N GLN A 26 -2.91 4.88 13.74
CA GLN A 26 -4.07 5.78 13.77
C GLN A 26 -5.11 5.34 12.73
N GLY A 27 -6.39 5.50 13.09
CA GLY A 27 -7.51 5.15 12.21
C GLY A 27 -7.87 3.67 12.17
N LEU A 28 -7.35 2.85 13.08
CA LEU A 28 -7.85 1.49 13.28
C LEU A 28 -9.34 1.51 13.65
N ALA A 29 -10.09 0.54 13.13
CA ALA A 29 -11.45 0.29 13.58
C ALA A 29 -11.46 -0.24 15.02
N GLU A 30 -12.51 0.05 15.77
CA GLU A 30 -12.69 -0.43 17.15
C GLU A 30 -12.66 -1.97 17.22
N ARG A 31 -13.28 -2.63 16.23
CA ARG A 31 -13.26 -4.09 16.09
C ARG A 31 -12.24 -4.50 15.03
N GLN A 32 -11.43 -5.50 15.36
CA GLN A 32 -10.41 -6.09 14.49
C GLN A 32 -10.75 -7.57 14.21
N PRO A 33 -11.79 -7.86 13.41
CA PRO A 33 -12.28 -9.23 13.21
C PRO A 33 -11.33 -10.11 12.39
N ASP A 34 -10.41 -9.51 11.64
CA ASP A 34 -9.41 -10.22 10.88
C ASP A 34 -8.20 -10.56 11.79
N PRO A 35 -7.82 -11.85 11.92
CA PRO A 35 -6.76 -12.26 12.84
C PRO A 35 -5.36 -11.91 12.33
N GLU A 36 -5.18 -11.67 11.03
CA GLU A 36 -3.86 -11.48 10.41
C GLU A 36 -3.62 -10.05 9.94
N PHE A 37 -4.69 -9.34 9.52
CA PHE A 37 -4.59 -8.02 8.89
C PHE A 37 -5.31 -6.96 9.72
N PHE A 38 -4.76 -5.74 9.74
CA PHE A 38 -5.46 -4.63 10.36
C PHE A 38 -6.76 -4.31 9.61
N THR A 39 -7.76 -3.85 10.36
CA THR A 39 -8.99 -3.24 9.85
C THR A 39 -8.98 -1.75 10.18
N PHE A 40 -9.18 -0.89 9.18
CA PHE A 40 -9.23 0.55 9.37
C PHE A 40 -10.67 1.04 9.39
N ARG A 41 -10.92 2.18 10.05
CA ARG A 41 -12.25 2.78 10.18
C ARG A 41 -12.81 3.31 8.85
N SER A 42 -11.92 3.63 7.90
CA SER A 42 -12.29 3.96 6.52
C SER A 42 -11.10 3.74 5.58
N MET A 43 -11.39 3.66 4.27
CA MET A 43 -10.37 3.42 3.24
C MET A 43 -9.22 4.46 3.22
N PRO A 44 -9.48 5.77 3.39
CA PRO A 44 -8.41 6.78 3.55
C PRO A 44 -7.42 6.45 4.67
N TRP A 45 -7.87 5.92 5.82
CA TRP A 45 -6.96 5.52 6.92
C TRP A 45 -6.08 4.32 6.55
N GLY A 46 -6.59 3.38 5.73
CA GLY A 46 -5.79 2.31 5.17
C GLY A 46 -4.72 2.81 4.19
N TYR A 47 -5.06 3.78 3.32
CA TYR A 47 -4.07 4.42 2.45
C TYR A 47 -3.04 5.24 3.22
N ARG A 48 -3.46 5.95 4.28
CA ARG A 48 -2.54 6.65 5.19
C ARG A 48 -1.50 5.70 5.77
N ALA A 49 -1.93 4.54 6.27
CA ALA A 49 -1.01 3.52 6.79
C ALA A 49 -0.05 3.03 5.70
N ALA A 50 -0.54 2.80 4.47
CA ALA A 50 0.32 2.44 3.34
C ALA A 50 1.42 3.48 3.07
N PHE A 51 1.09 4.78 3.04
CA PHE A 51 2.08 5.84 2.86
C PHE A 51 3.17 5.82 3.93
N ILE A 52 2.81 5.58 5.20
CA ILE A 52 3.78 5.49 6.29
C ILE A 52 4.70 4.28 6.13
N VAL A 53 4.17 3.12 5.75
CA VAL A 53 5.00 1.92 5.51
C VAL A 53 6.00 2.19 4.39
N LEU A 54 5.55 2.74 3.26
CA LEU A 54 6.43 3.03 2.12
C LEU A 54 7.47 4.10 2.46
N ARG A 55 7.08 5.15 3.20
CA ARG A 55 8.02 6.15 3.72
C ARG A 55 9.06 5.51 4.65
N THR A 56 8.65 4.57 5.49
CA THR A 56 9.56 3.80 6.36
C THR A 56 10.54 2.98 5.53
N TYR A 57 10.11 2.38 4.42
CA TYR A 57 11.01 1.66 3.52
C TYR A 57 12.09 2.56 2.95
N CYS A 58 11.69 3.74 2.46
CA CYS A 58 12.61 4.73 1.93
C CYS A 58 13.61 5.23 2.99
N HIS A 59 13.16 5.55 4.19
CA HIS A 59 14.04 6.14 5.22
C HIS A 59 14.92 5.13 5.94
N LYS A 60 14.32 4.02 6.40
CA LYS A 60 15.01 3.08 7.28
C LYS A 60 15.90 2.12 6.49
N TYR A 61 15.49 1.76 5.28
CA TYR A 61 16.17 0.75 4.47
C TYR A 61 16.78 1.31 3.18
N GLY A 62 16.61 2.62 2.91
CA GLY A 62 17.16 3.25 1.70
C GLY A 62 16.51 2.78 0.39
N LEU A 63 15.37 2.08 0.45
CA LEU A 63 14.70 1.51 -0.71
C LEU A 63 13.91 2.59 -1.43
N ARG A 64 14.41 3.04 -2.58
CA ARG A 64 13.83 4.19 -3.29
C ARG A 64 13.34 3.87 -4.69
N THR A 65 13.63 2.70 -5.25
CA THR A 65 13.12 2.34 -6.57
C THR A 65 11.80 1.57 -6.49
N VAL A 66 11.03 1.55 -7.58
CA VAL A 66 9.82 0.71 -7.67
C VAL A 66 10.19 -0.75 -7.42
N ARG A 67 11.26 -1.24 -8.04
CA ARG A 67 11.74 -2.62 -7.87
C ARG A 67 12.04 -2.95 -6.41
N ASP A 68 12.80 -2.10 -5.72
CA ASP A 68 13.20 -2.36 -4.33
C ASP A 68 12.00 -2.35 -3.37
N ILE A 69 11.10 -1.39 -3.56
CA ILE A 69 9.88 -1.29 -2.75
C ILE A 69 9.02 -2.54 -2.93
N ILE A 70 8.81 -3.00 -4.17
CA ILE A 70 8.01 -4.20 -4.44
C ILE A 70 8.72 -5.47 -3.95
N ALA A 71 10.04 -5.59 -4.12
CA ALA A 71 10.81 -6.70 -3.61
C ALA A 71 10.70 -6.84 -2.08
N ARG A 72 10.70 -5.71 -1.36
CA ARG A 72 10.45 -5.69 0.09
C ARG A 72 9.00 -5.98 0.45
N TRP A 73 8.04 -5.55 -0.38
CA TRP A 73 6.61 -5.67 -0.11
C TRP A 73 6.09 -7.09 -0.31
N ALA A 74 6.47 -7.73 -1.41
CA ALA A 74 6.02 -9.05 -1.82
C ALA A 74 7.25 -9.90 -2.18
N PRO A 75 8.05 -10.30 -1.17
CA PRO A 75 9.29 -10.99 -1.41
C PRO A 75 9.06 -12.44 -1.90
N PRO A 76 9.97 -13.00 -2.71
CA PRO A 76 9.78 -14.33 -3.30
C PRO A 76 9.84 -15.47 -2.26
N GLU A 77 10.54 -15.30 -1.14
CA GLU A 77 10.59 -16.27 -0.04
C GLU A 77 9.21 -16.54 0.60
N ASP A 78 8.29 -15.58 0.49
CA ASP A 78 6.89 -15.72 0.92
C ASP A 78 6.01 -16.38 -0.16
N GLY A 79 6.61 -16.89 -1.24
CA GLY A 79 5.90 -17.51 -2.37
C GLY A 79 5.26 -16.51 -3.33
N ASN A 80 5.73 -15.25 -3.34
CA ASN A 80 5.21 -14.21 -4.23
C ASN A 80 5.91 -14.22 -5.60
N ASP A 81 5.16 -13.90 -6.65
CA ASP A 81 5.73 -13.57 -7.96
C ASP A 81 6.09 -12.08 -8.01
N THR A 82 7.21 -11.75 -7.35
CA THR A 82 7.70 -10.37 -7.16
C THR A 82 7.92 -9.64 -8.49
N GLU A 83 8.47 -10.32 -9.49
CA GLU A 83 8.79 -9.73 -10.79
C GLU A 83 7.50 -9.36 -11.55
N ASN A 84 6.50 -10.24 -11.54
CA ASN A 84 5.20 -9.92 -12.13
C ASN A 84 4.48 -8.81 -11.37
N TYR A 85 4.62 -8.75 -10.04
CA TYR A 85 4.10 -7.64 -9.25
C TYR A 85 4.74 -6.32 -9.69
N ALA A 86 6.08 -6.27 -9.76
CA ALA A 86 6.83 -5.08 -10.17
C ALA A 86 6.44 -4.65 -11.59
N ARG A 87 6.34 -5.60 -12.53
CA ARG A 87 5.90 -5.35 -13.91
C ARG A 87 4.48 -4.75 -13.97
N LYS A 88 3.53 -5.30 -13.21
CA LYS A 88 2.16 -4.75 -13.12
C LYS A 88 2.17 -3.33 -12.56
N VAL A 89 2.94 -3.07 -11.50
CA VAL A 89 3.06 -1.74 -10.91
C VAL A 89 3.69 -0.74 -11.89
N CYS A 90 4.76 -1.12 -12.59
CA CYS A 90 5.38 -0.28 -13.62
C CYS A 90 4.38 0.05 -14.75
N ALA A 91 3.63 -0.95 -15.24
CA ALA A 91 2.63 -0.75 -16.29
C ALA A 91 1.47 0.17 -15.84
N LEU A 92 1.04 0.07 -14.57
CA LEU A 92 -0.05 0.88 -14.03
C LEU A 92 0.36 2.32 -13.71
N THR A 93 1.62 2.54 -13.34
CA THR A 93 2.15 3.86 -12.97
C THR A 93 2.79 4.59 -14.14
N GLY A 94 3.28 3.87 -15.15
CA GLY A 94 4.18 4.40 -16.19
C GLY A 94 5.60 4.63 -15.69
N PHE A 95 5.93 4.26 -14.45
CA PHE A 95 7.27 4.39 -13.91
C PHE A 95 8.17 3.25 -14.38
N PRO A 96 9.42 3.51 -14.79
CA PRO A 96 10.39 2.45 -14.97
C PRO A 96 10.74 1.81 -13.61
N PRO A 97 11.18 0.54 -13.59
CA PRO A 97 11.41 -0.21 -12.35
C PRO A 97 12.47 0.43 -11.44
N ASP A 98 13.43 1.13 -12.02
CA ASP A 98 14.53 1.83 -11.36
C ASP A 98 14.25 3.31 -11.08
N LYS A 99 13.02 3.81 -11.33
CA LYS A 99 12.66 5.18 -10.97
C LYS A 99 12.85 5.39 -9.47
N CYS A 100 13.74 6.32 -9.12
CA CYS A 100 13.87 6.82 -7.77
C CYS A 100 12.62 7.62 -7.36
N LEU A 101 11.97 7.17 -6.31
CA LEU A 101 10.77 7.75 -5.74
C LEU A 101 11.12 8.69 -4.58
N ASN A 102 10.30 9.73 -4.46
CA ASN A 102 10.33 10.64 -3.33
C ASN A 102 9.13 10.31 -2.43
N PRO A 103 9.34 9.78 -1.21
CA PRO A 103 8.26 9.40 -0.31
C PRO A 103 7.42 10.58 0.21
N TYR A 104 7.84 11.82 -0.08
CA TYR A 104 7.15 13.04 0.29
C TYR A 104 6.45 13.73 -0.88
N ASP A 105 6.52 13.15 -2.08
CA ASP A 105 5.90 13.71 -3.28
C ASP A 105 4.64 12.92 -3.65
N PRO A 106 3.44 13.54 -3.60
CA PRO A 106 2.20 12.86 -3.95
C PRO A 106 2.18 12.40 -5.41
N SER A 107 2.90 13.06 -6.32
CA SER A 107 2.99 12.66 -7.73
C SER A 107 3.75 11.33 -7.92
N HIS A 108 4.55 10.93 -6.94
CA HIS A 108 5.22 9.63 -6.89
C HIS A 108 4.43 8.61 -6.09
N MET A 109 3.95 8.99 -4.90
CA MET A 109 3.38 8.03 -3.95
C MET A 109 1.93 7.66 -4.23
N ALA A 110 1.10 8.61 -4.65
CA ALA A 110 -0.30 8.31 -4.97
C ALA A 110 -0.46 7.30 -6.12
N PRO A 111 0.22 7.43 -7.28
CA PRO A 111 0.13 6.42 -8.33
C PRO A 111 0.73 5.07 -7.91
N LEU A 112 1.81 5.07 -7.13
CA LEU A 112 2.40 3.83 -6.60
C LEU A 112 1.41 3.06 -5.71
N VAL A 113 0.82 3.74 -4.72
CA VAL A 113 -0.18 3.14 -3.82
C VAL A 113 -1.43 2.72 -4.59
N ALA A 114 -1.88 3.50 -5.58
CA ALA A 114 -2.99 3.12 -6.45
C ALA A 114 -2.69 1.82 -7.23
N ALA A 115 -1.49 1.70 -7.78
CA ALA A 115 -1.08 0.53 -8.54
C ALA A 115 -0.97 -0.72 -7.65
N MET A 116 -0.29 -0.62 -6.50
CA MET A 116 -0.19 -1.71 -5.53
C MET A 116 -1.56 -2.16 -5.04
N SER A 117 -2.44 -1.21 -4.64
CA SER A 117 -3.81 -1.51 -4.24
C SER A 117 -4.60 -2.24 -5.34
N ARG A 118 -4.41 -1.86 -6.61
CA ARG A 118 -5.06 -2.56 -7.74
C ARG A 118 -4.53 -3.98 -7.90
N VAL A 119 -3.24 -4.23 -7.66
CA VAL A 119 -2.68 -5.59 -7.70
C VAL A 119 -3.25 -6.44 -6.55
N GLU A 120 -3.33 -5.88 -5.34
CA GLU A 120 -3.85 -6.56 -4.15
C GLU A 120 -5.35 -6.84 -4.20
N CYS A 121 -6.14 -5.83 -4.58
CA CYS A 121 -7.60 -5.87 -4.53
C CYS A 121 -8.25 -6.23 -5.86
N GLY A 122 -7.49 -6.24 -6.96
CA GLY A 122 -8.00 -6.56 -8.31
C GLY A 122 -9.02 -5.56 -8.87
N VAL A 123 -9.29 -4.45 -8.17
CA VAL A 123 -10.22 -3.39 -8.59
C VAL A 123 -9.48 -2.08 -8.70
N LYS A 124 -9.94 -1.18 -9.57
CA LYS A 124 -9.38 0.17 -9.68
C LYS A 124 -9.72 0.95 -8.40
N PRO A 125 -8.73 1.48 -7.66
CA PRO A 125 -9.01 2.22 -6.43
C PRO A 125 -9.58 3.62 -6.74
N SER A 126 -10.27 4.19 -5.75
CA SER A 126 -10.73 5.58 -5.82
C SER A 126 -9.57 6.54 -5.55
N MET A 127 -9.24 7.37 -6.54
CA MET A 127 -8.18 8.38 -6.37
C MET A 127 -8.55 9.46 -5.35
N SER A 128 -9.85 9.74 -5.11
CA SER A 128 -10.24 10.70 -4.07
C SER A 128 -9.89 10.16 -2.68
N GLN A 129 -10.15 8.88 -2.40
CA GLN A 129 -9.79 8.25 -1.13
C GLN A 129 -8.28 8.14 -0.93
N ILE A 130 -7.52 7.93 -2.00
CA ILE A 130 -6.05 7.94 -1.94
C ILE A 130 -5.54 9.34 -1.60
N LYS A 131 -6.10 10.38 -2.22
CA LYS A 131 -5.76 11.79 -1.93
C LYS A 131 -6.10 12.17 -0.49
N GLU A 132 -7.26 11.76 0.01
CA GLU A 132 -7.65 11.95 1.41
C GLU A 132 -6.68 11.22 2.36
N GLY A 133 -6.32 9.97 2.04
CA GLY A 133 -5.29 9.23 2.78
C GLY A 133 -3.92 9.92 2.78
N TRP A 134 -3.59 10.65 1.71
CA TRP A 134 -2.37 11.47 1.62
C TRP A 134 -2.46 12.71 2.52
N SER A 135 -3.59 13.45 2.50
CA SER A 135 -3.81 14.59 3.40
C SER A 135 -3.71 14.19 4.87
N LEU A 136 -4.34 13.07 5.24
CA LEU A 136 -4.25 12.43 6.55
C LEU A 136 -2.82 12.03 6.94
N TYR A 137 -1.98 11.68 5.97
CA TYR A 137 -0.57 11.36 6.18
C TYR A 137 0.27 12.61 6.39
N MET A 138 0.00 13.69 5.64
CA MET A 138 0.69 14.96 5.75
C MET A 138 0.24 15.80 6.96
N GLY A 139 -0.90 15.48 7.56
CA GLY A 139 -1.50 16.24 8.66
C GLY A 139 -2.10 17.57 8.20
N THR A 140 -2.64 17.62 6.99
CA THR A 140 -3.17 18.84 6.35
C THR A 140 -4.70 18.85 6.26
N ASP A 141 -5.38 18.16 7.18
CA ASP A 141 -6.85 18.15 7.29
C ASP A 141 -7.37 19.30 8.13
#